data_AF-A0A937UBR5-F1
#
_entry.id   AF-A0A937UBR5-F1
#
_cell.length_a   1.000
_cell.length_b   1.000
_cell.length_c   1.000
_cell.angle_alpha   90.00
_cell.angle_beta   90.00
_cell.angle_gamma   90.00
#
_symmetry.space_group_name_H-M   'P 1'
#
loop_
_entity.id
_entity.type
_entity.pdbx_description
1 polymer ?
#
loop_
_entity_poly.entity_id
_entity_poly.type
_entity_poly.pdbx_seq_one_letter_code
_entity_poly.pdbx_strand_id
1 'polypeptide(L)'
;MTDDQVESGLSYVIKDGIASQAMGIFTAGVSLASGNISLKLAPKGQATAYLAAKTIANSFAVGTAPILGGKFADRFAGRELAWTLSYKSTTGEFALPTLNLQQWDFFFALAFIIGLYALHRLAMVKEAGEVEKRIVAQELFTEVRTQVRMLSSVEGVRQMVSFPFSVLRNLAVKIASSNNNRTEPSKERAGNEES
;
A
#
# COMPACT_ATOMS: atom_id res chain seq x y z
N MET A 1 10.70 9.68 -26.55
CA MET A 1 10.13 8.51 -25.84
C MET A 1 9.30 7.76 -26.85
N THR A 2 9.61 6.50 -27.09
CA THR A 2 8.89 5.64 -28.06
C THR A 2 7.61 5.13 -27.42
N ASP A 3 6.52 4.97 -28.17
CA ASP A 3 5.21 4.53 -27.66
C ASP A 3 5.29 3.22 -26.84
N ASP A 4 6.21 2.32 -27.19
CA ASP A 4 6.50 1.07 -26.47
C ASP A 4 6.93 1.28 -24.99
N GLN A 5 7.61 2.39 -24.70
CA GLN A 5 8.04 2.74 -23.34
C GLN A 5 6.87 3.26 -22.51
N VAL A 6 5.91 3.93 -23.13
CA VAL A 6 4.71 4.44 -22.47
C VAL A 6 3.79 3.27 -22.12
N GLU A 7 3.58 2.34 -23.05
CA GLU A 7 2.73 1.17 -22.82
C GLU A 7 3.33 0.22 -21.77
N SER A 8 4.64 -0.04 -21.83
CA SER A 8 5.35 -0.85 -20.83
C SER A 8 5.34 -0.18 -19.45
N GLY A 9 5.56 1.13 -19.39
CA GLY A 9 5.51 1.89 -18.13
C GLY A 9 4.13 1.88 -17.50
N LEU A 10 3.08 2.07 -18.28
CA LEU A 10 1.69 2.03 -17.81
C LEU A 10 1.32 0.65 -17.26
N SER A 11 1.72 -0.43 -17.93
CA SER A 11 1.49 -1.80 -17.46
C SER A 11 2.16 -2.07 -16.11
N TYR A 12 3.39 -1.59 -15.90
CA TYR A 12 4.09 -1.73 -14.63
C TYR A 12 3.39 -0.99 -13.49
N VAL A 13 2.97 0.26 -13.72
CA VAL A 13 2.26 1.06 -12.71
C VAL A 13 0.94 0.40 -12.33
N ILE A 14 0.21 -0.17 -13.29
CA ILE A 14 -1.04 -0.88 -13.00
C ILE A 14 -0.77 -2.13 -12.17
N LYS A 15 0.25 -2.94 -12.52
CA LYS A 15 0.60 -4.15 -11.77
C LYS A 15 1.03 -3.84 -10.33
N ASP A 16 1.88 -2.84 -10.15
CA ASP A 16 2.34 -2.40 -8.82
C ASP A 16 1.19 -1.77 -8.01
N GLY A 17 0.33 -1.00 -8.68
CA GLY A 17 -0.87 -0.42 -8.08
C GLY A 17 -1.84 -1.49 -7.55
N ILE A 18 -2.04 -2.59 -8.28
CA ILE A 18 -2.88 -3.70 -7.81
C ILE A 18 -2.22 -4.43 -6.64
N ALA A 19 -0.91 -4.67 -6.71
CA ALA A 19 -0.17 -5.35 -5.65
C ALA A 19 -0.22 -4.58 -4.33
N SER A 20 0.01 -3.27 -4.36
CA SER A 20 -0.05 -2.39 -3.18
C SER A 20 -1.44 -2.32 -2.55
N GLN A 21 -2.51 -2.27 -3.37
CA GLN A 21 -3.89 -2.34 -2.89
C GLN A 21 -4.18 -3.65 -2.15
N ALA A 22 -3.78 -4.78 -2.76
CA ALA A 22 -3.95 -6.09 -2.14
C ALA A 22 -3.18 -6.18 -0.81
N MET A 23 -1.92 -5.70 -0.79
CA MET A 23 -1.09 -5.67 0.41
C MET A 23 -1.73 -4.83 1.53
N GLY A 24 -2.38 -3.70 1.19
CA GLY A 24 -3.14 -2.89 2.14
C GLY A 24 -4.31 -3.67 2.76
N ILE A 25 -5.12 -4.36 1.95
CA ILE A 25 -6.24 -5.19 2.43
C ILE A 25 -5.75 -6.30 3.36
N PHE A 26 -4.69 -7.01 2.98
CA PHE A 26 -4.12 -8.08 3.80
C PHE A 26 -3.56 -7.55 5.12
N THR A 27 -2.84 -6.43 5.10
CA THR A 27 -2.28 -5.81 6.30
C THR A 27 -3.38 -5.37 7.28
N ALA A 28 -4.47 -4.80 6.76
CA ALA A 28 -5.64 -4.44 7.55
C ALA A 28 -6.29 -5.69 8.17
N GLY A 29 -6.47 -6.77 7.39
CA GLY A 29 -7.01 -8.04 7.87
C GLY A 29 -6.20 -8.63 9.03
N VAL A 30 -4.86 -8.70 8.88
CA VAL A 30 -3.95 -9.18 9.94
C VAL A 30 -4.05 -8.29 11.19
N SER A 31 -4.09 -6.97 11.00
CA SER A 31 -4.15 -6.01 12.12
C SER A 31 -5.45 -6.15 12.93
N LEU A 32 -6.59 -6.27 12.24
CA LEU A 32 -7.91 -6.48 12.85
C LEU A 32 -7.99 -7.83 13.56
N ALA A 33 -7.60 -8.92 12.90
CA ALA A 33 -7.64 -10.26 13.49
C ALA A 33 -6.76 -10.35 14.75
N SER A 34 -5.51 -9.87 14.66
CA SER A 34 -4.59 -9.84 15.81
C SER A 34 -5.11 -8.95 16.94
N GLY A 35 -5.77 -7.83 16.61
CA GLY A 35 -6.39 -6.94 17.59
C GLY A 35 -7.52 -7.62 18.36
N ASN A 36 -8.45 -8.24 17.62
CA ASN A 36 -9.59 -8.95 18.21
C ASN A 36 -9.14 -10.15 19.07
N ILE A 37 -8.16 -10.93 18.62
CA ILE A 37 -7.58 -12.02 19.40
C ILE A 37 -6.97 -11.49 20.71
N SER A 38 -6.22 -10.38 20.65
CA SER A 38 -5.60 -9.78 21.83
C SER A 38 -6.64 -9.31 22.84
N LEU A 39 -7.74 -8.71 22.37
CA LEU A 39 -8.84 -8.28 23.22
C LEU A 39 -9.62 -9.45 23.82
N LYS A 40 -9.82 -10.53 23.05
CA LYS A 40 -10.53 -11.73 23.52
C LYS A 40 -9.75 -12.50 24.59
N LEU A 41 -8.43 -12.43 24.55
CA LEU A 41 -7.54 -13.01 25.57
C LEU A 41 -7.33 -12.09 26.78
N ALA A 42 -7.67 -10.81 26.69
CA ALA A 42 -7.43 -9.85 27.77
C ALA A 42 -8.33 -10.12 28.98
N PRO A 43 -7.78 -10.20 30.20
CA PRO A 43 -8.57 -10.21 31.43
C PRO A 43 -9.44 -8.95 31.53
N LYS A 44 -10.58 -9.04 32.24
CA LYS A 44 -11.48 -7.90 32.42
C LYS A 44 -10.73 -6.71 33.03
N GLY A 45 -10.77 -5.57 32.35
CA GLY A 45 -10.08 -4.33 32.75
C GLY A 45 -8.62 -4.22 32.28
N GLN A 46 -8.05 -5.21 31.59
CA GLN A 46 -6.63 -5.22 31.17
C GLN A 46 -6.43 -5.15 29.64
N ALA A 47 -7.45 -4.73 28.89
CA ALA A 47 -7.40 -4.62 27.43
C ALA A 47 -6.25 -3.72 26.92
N THR A 48 -6.04 -2.57 27.57
CA THR A 48 -4.97 -1.62 27.21
C THR A 48 -3.58 -2.22 27.36
N ALA A 49 -3.33 -2.98 28.44
CA ALA A 49 -2.04 -3.63 28.68
C ALA A 49 -1.74 -4.70 27.62
N TYR A 50 -2.75 -5.48 27.22
CA TYR A 50 -2.61 -6.48 26.15
C TYR A 50 -2.35 -5.84 24.78
N LEU A 51 -3.04 -4.75 24.45
CA LEU A 51 -2.78 -4.00 23.23
C LEU A 51 -1.38 -3.37 23.23
N ALA A 52 -0.93 -2.83 24.36
CA ALA A 52 0.42 -2.30 24.50
C ALA A 52 1.48 -3.40 24.28
N ALA A 53 1.28 -4.59 24.87
CA ALA A 53 2.17 -5.73 24.67
C ALA A 53 2.22 -6.16 23.19
N LYS A 54 1.07 -6.23 22.51
CA LYS A 54 1.01 -6.47 21.06
C LYS A 54 1.84 -5.45 20.28
N THR A 55 1.69 -4.16 20.59
CA THR A 55 2.44 -3.09 19.92
C THR A 55 3.94 -3.20 20.16
N ILE A 56 4.38 -3.51 21.38
CA ILE A 56 5.80 -3.73 21.68
C ILE A 56 6.35 -4.91 20.88
N ALA A 57 5.63 -6.04 20.83
CA ALA A 57 6.04 -7.20 20.05
C ALA A 57 6.12 -6.88 18.55
N ASN A 58 5.15 -6.13 18.03
CA ASN A 58 5.15 -5.68 16.64
C ASN A 58 6.34 -4.74 16.35
N SER A 59 6.60 -3.77 17.22
CA SER A 59 7.74 -2.86 17.07
C SER A 59 9.08 -3.60 17.09
N PHE A 60 9.20 -4.63 17.94
CA PHE A 60 10.40 -5.47 17.96
C PHE A 60 10.58 -6.25 16.64
N ALA A 61 9.49 -6.81 16.10
CA ALA A 61 9.52 -7.48 14.80
C ALA A 61 9.92 -6.51 13.67
N VAL A 62 9.30 -5.33 13.62
CA VAL A 62 9.63 -4.29 12.63
C VAL A 62 11.08 -3.82 12.77
N GLY A 63 11.59 -3.68 14.00
CA GLY A 63 12.98 -3.27 14.25
C GLY A 63 14.01 -4.33 13.86
N THR A 64 13.67 -5.62 14.00
CA THR A 64 14.57 -6.72 13.63
C THR A 64 14.48 -7.12 12.16
N ALA A 65 13.39 -6.76 11.47
CA ALA A 65 13.14 -7.12 10.08
C ALA A 65 14.24 -6.69 9.09
N PRO A 66 14.79 -5.45 9.12
CA PRO A 66 15.87 -5.06 8.20
C PRO A 66 17.15 -5.87 8.40
N ILE A 67 17.51 -6.20 9.64
CA ILE A 67 18.73 -6.96 9.98
C ILE A 67 18.61 -8.40 9.45
N LEU A 68 17.45 -9.02 9.68
CA LEU A 68 17.17 -10.35 9.15
C LEU A 68 17.08 -10.31 7.63
N GLY A 69 16.37 -9.34 7.06
CA GLY A 69 16.25 -9.13 5.62
C GLY A 69 17.60 -9.02 4.92
N GLY A 70 18.51 -8.19 5.44
CA GLY A 70 19.86 -8.04 4.90
C GLY A 70 20.67 -9.34 4.92
N LYS A 71 20.76 -10.00 6.09
CA LYS A 71 21.50 -11.27 6.20
C LYS A 71 20.91 -12.39 5.32
N PHE A 72 19.60 -12.42 5.16
CA PHE A 72 18.94 -13.37 4.28
C PHE A 72 19.20 -13.02 2.81
N ALA A 73 19.05 -11.75 2.42
CA ALA A 73 19.33 -11.29 1.06
C ALA A 73 20.77 -11.63 0.64
N ASP A 74 21.75 -11.39 1.50
CA ASP A 74 23.16 -11.75 1.24
C ASP A 74 23.36 -13.25 1.06
N ARG A 75 22.68 -14.08 1.86
CA ARG A 75 22.79 -15.54 1.78
C ARG A 75 22.13 -16.11 0.52
N PHE A 76 21.07 -15.47 0.01
CA PHE A 76 20.35 -15.88 -1.19
C PHE A 76 20.79 -15.13 -2.47
N ALA A 77 21.68 -14.14 -2.36
CA ALA A 77 22.23 -13.41 -3.49
C ALA A 77 22.92 -14.31 -4.53
N GLY A 78 23.56 -15.40 -4.10
CA GLY A 78 24.18 -16.39 -4.98
C GLY A 78 23.32 -17.60 -5.32
N ARG A 79 22.02 -17.61 -4.97
CA ARG A 79 21.11 -18.74 -5.23
C ARG A 79 19.97 -18.27 -6.12
N GLU A 80 19.87 -18.84 -7.30
CA GLU A 80 18.75 -18.63 -8.21
C GLU A 80 18.03 -19.96 -8.40
N LEU A 81 16.70 -19.95 -8.24
CA LEU A 81 15.85 -21.08 -8.59
C LEU A 81 14.97 -20.65 -9.76
N ALA A 82 15.39 -21.03 -10.97
CA ALA A 82 14.62 -20.80 -12.18
C ALA A 82 13.99 -22.13 -12.64
N TRP A 83 12.65 -22.14 -12.71
CA TRP A 83 11.87 -23.19 -13.36
C TRP A 83 11.20 -22.60 -14.59
N THR A 84 11.63 -23.07 -15.76
CA THR A 84 11.04 -22.71 -17.05
C THR A 84 10.23 -23.88 -17.56
N LEU A 85 8.91 -23.71 -17.69
CA LEU A 85 8.05 -24.68 -18.34
C LEU A 85 8.03 -24.37 -19.84
N SER A 86 8.78 -25.15 -20.61
CA SER A 86 8.77 -25.08 -22.07
C SER A 86 7.76 -26.08 -22.61
N TYR A 87 6.68 -25.56 -23.22
CA TYR A 87 5.73 -26.37 -23.95
C TYR A 87 5.93 -26.11 -25.45
N LYS A 88 6.47 -27.11 -26.17
CA LYS A 88 6.63 -27.05 -27.62
C LYS A 88 5.41 -27.64 -28.30
N SER A 89 4.72 -26.82 -29.10
CA SER A 89 3.65 -27.25 -30.01
C SER A 89 4.08 -26.97 -31.45
N THR A 90 3.62 -27.79 -32.41
CA THR A 90 3.98 -27.72 -33.84
C THR A 90 3.65 -26.36 -34.51
N THR A 91 2.91 -25.48 -33.82
CA THR A 91 2.51 -24.13 -34.27
C THR A 91 3.15 -22.99 -33.47
N GLY A 92 3.98 -23.28 -32.47
CA GLY A 92 4.68 -22.27 -31.66
C GLY A 92 5.36 -22.83 -30.40
N GLU A 93 6.50 -22.24 -30.03
CA GLU A 93 7.18 -22.52 -28.75
C GLU A 93 6.66 -21.57 -27.67
N PHE A 94 5.95 -22.09 -26.67
CA PHE A 94 5.50 -21.30 -25.52
C PHE A 94 6.42 -21.61 -24.34
N ALA A 95 7.40 -20.74 -24.09
CA ALA A 95 8.26 -20.80 -22.91
C ALA A 95 7.70 -19.86 -21.85
N LEU A 96 7.02 -20.40 -20.85
CA LEU A 96 6.62 -19.63 -19.68
C LEU A 96 7.73 -19.74 -18.63
N PRO A 97 8.44 -18.63 -18.29
CA PRO A 97 9.21 -18.57 -17.06
C PRO A 97 8.21 -18.59 -15.89
N THR A 98 7.82 -19.79 -15.47
CA THR A 98 6.74 -20.02 -14.51
C THR A 98 7.13 -19.66 -13.08
N LEU A 99 8.41 -19.79 -12.75
CA LEU A 99 8.90 -19.47 -11.42
C LEU A 99 10.37 -19.08 -11.52
N ASN A 100 10.70 -17.83 -11.21
CA ASN A 100 12.07 -17.41 -10.98
C ASN A 100 12.13 -16.84 -9.57
N LEU A 101 12.80 -17.53 -8.65
CA LEU A 101 13.03 -17.04 -7.31
C LEU A 101 14.48 -16.54 -7.22
N GLN A 102 14.63 -15.25 -6.98
CA GLN A 102 15.90 -14.61 -6.72
C GLN A 102 15.84 -13.85 -5.40
N GLN A 103 16.92 -13.88 -4.61
CA GLN A 103 17.13 -12.97 -3.47
C GLN A 103 15.89 -12.79 -2.57
N TRP A 104 15.12 -11.71 -2.78
CA TRP A 104 13.91 -11.34 -2.02
C TRP A 104 12.71 -12.27 -2.24
N ASP A 105 12.62 -12.96 -3.38
CA ASP A 105 11.49 -13.86 -3.69
C ASP A 105 11.47 -15.06 -2.74
N PHE A 106 12.64 -15.52 -2.29
CA PHE A 106 12.73 -16.54 -1.25
C PHE A 106 12.14 -16.07 0.08
N PHE A 107 12.26 -14.79 0.40
CA PHE A 107 11.65 -14.21 1.60
C PHE A 107 10.13 -14.17 1.46
N PHE A 108 9.61 -13.80 0.29
CA PHE A 108 8.17 -13.86 0.01
C PHE A 108 7.63 -15.29 0.10
N ALA A 109 8.34 -16.27 -0.45
CA ALA A 109 7.94 -17.68 -0.35
C ALA A 109 7.96 -18.18 1.10
N LEU A 110 8.98 -17.84 1.88
CA LEU A 110 9.07 -18.20 3.30
C LEU A 110 7.95 -17.53 4.12
N ALA A 111 7.73 -16.24 3.91
CA ALA A 111 6.64 -15.49 4.54
C ALA A 111 5.27 -16.08 4.19
N PHE A 112 5.08 -16.52 2.94
CA PHE A 112 3.88 -17.21 2.50
C PHE A 112 3.67 -18.54 3.23
N ILE A 113 4.71 -19.37 3.37
CA ILE A 113 4.63 -20.63 4.13
C ILE A 113 4.31 -20.37 5.62
N ILE A 114 4.97 -19.39 6.24
CA ILE A 114 4.71 -19.00 7.63
C ILE A 114 3.27 -18.48 7.77
N GLY A 115 2.79 -17.69 6.80
CA GLY A 115 1.41 -17.19 6.75
C GLY A 115 0.39 -18.32 6.65
N LEU A 116 0.61 -19.30 5.76
CA LEU A 116 -0.23 -20.49 5.66
C LEU A 116 -0.24 -21.30 6.96
N TYR A 117 0.92 -21.48 7.59
CA TYR A 117 1.00 -22.14 8.88
C TYR A 117 0.21 -21.40 9.96
N ALA A 118 0.29 -20.05 9.99
CA ALA A 118 -0.49 -19.24 10.90
C ALA A 118 -2.00 -19.42 10.67
N LEU A 119 -2.47 -19.39 9.42
CA LEU A 119 -3.87 -19.62 9.07
C LEU A 119 -4.34 -21.01 9.49
N HIS A 120 -3.55 -22.05 9.19
CA HIS A 120 -3.83 -23.42 9.60
C HIS A 120 -3.93 -23.54 11.13
N ARG A 121 -2.99 -22.92 11.85
CA ARG A 121 -2.98 -22.92 13.33
C ARG A 121 -4.20 -22.20 13.90
N LEU A 122 -4.57 -21.03 13.35
CA LEU A 122 -5.75 -20.30 13.80
C LEU A 122 -7.04 -21.08 13.54
N ALA A 123 -7.14 -21.78 12.40
CA ALA A 123 -8.30 -22.59 12.06
C ALA A 123 -8.54 -23.79 13.02
N MET A 124 -7.51 -24.21 13.76
CA MET A 124 -7.64 -25.26 14.78
C MET A 124 -8.02 -24.74 16.17
N VAL A 125 -7.97 -23.42 16.41
CA VAL A 125 -8.31 -22.84 17.71
C VAL A 125 -9.83 -22.79 17.84
N LYS A 126 -10.37 -23.55 18.81
CA LYS A 126 -11.78 -23.47 19.20
C LYS A 126 -11.95 -22.48 20.32
N GLU A 127 -12.85 -21.51 20.14
CA GLU A 127 -13.14 -20.49 21.15
C GLU A 127 -14.31 -20.93 22.04
N ALA A 128 -14.23 -20.67 23.35
CA ALA A 128 -15.36 -20.93 24.24
C ALA A 128 -16.54 -20.00 23.87
N GLY A 129 -17.68 -20.59 23.50
CA GLY A 129 -18.84 -19.85 22.99
C GLY A 129 -18.80 -19.54 21.49
N GLU A 130 -18.06 -20.30 20.69
CA GLU A 130 -18.04 -20.20 19.23
C GLU A 130 -19.47 -20.28 18.65
N VAL A 131 -19.94 -19.15 18.11
CA VAL A 131 -21.22 -19.03 17.39
C VAL A 131 -21.05 -19.45 15.93
N GLU A 132 -22.17 -19.76 15.28
CA GLU A 132 -22.18 -20.18 13.87
C GLU A 132 -21.51 -19.14 12.95
N LYS A 133 -20.63 -19.59 12.05
CA LYS A 133 -19.81 -18.74 11.17
C LYS A 133 -20.61 -17.67 10.41
N ARG A 134 -21.86 -17.98 10.04
CA ARG A 134 -22.76 -17.06 9.34
C ARG A 134 -23.13 -15.84 10.19
N ILE A 135 -23.37 -16.03 11.49
CA ILE A 135 -23.72 -14.95 12.42
C ILE A 135 -22.51 -14.04 12.63
N VAL A 136 -21.32 -14.62 12.81
CA VAL A 136 -20.06 -13.87 12.94
C VAL A 136 -19.79 -13.03 11.69
N ALA A 137 -19.97 -13.61 10.50
CA ALA A 137 -19.78 -12.88 9.24
C ALA A 137 -20.76 -11.71 9.11
N GLN A 138 -22.04 -11.92 9.42
CA GLN A 138 -23.06 -10.86 9.36
C GLN A 138 -22.77 -9.70 10.32
N GLU A 139 -22.31 -10.00 11.53
CA GLU A 139 -21.93 -8.97 12.50
C GLU A 139 -20.72 -8.16 12.01
N LEU A 140 -19.67 -8.84 11.53
CA LEU A 140 -18.49 -8.20 10.92
C LEU A 140 -18.88 -7.31 9.74
N PHE A 141 -19.73 -7.79 8.82
CA PHE A 141 -20.20 -6.98 7.70
C PHE A 141 -21.02 -5.76 8.14
N THR A 142 -21.81 -5.90 9.20
CA THR A 142 -22.62 -4.81 9.75
C THR A 142 -21.75 -3.72 10.38
N GLU A 143 -20.72 -4.12 11.11
CA GLU A 143 -19.74 -3.20 11.71
C GLU A 143 -18.91 -2.49 10.62
N VAL A 144 -18.38 -3.24 9.64
CA VAL A 144 -17.63 -2.67 8.50
C VAL A 144 -18.49 -1.67 7.72
N ARG A 145 -19.75 -2.03 7.41
CA ARG A 145 -20.68 -1.13 6.71
C ARG A 145 -20.90 0.17 7.48
N THR A 146 -20.98 0.08 8.80
CA THR A 146 -21.19 1.25 9.67
C THR A 146 -19.98 2.16 9.65
N GLN A 147 -18.76 1.61 9.75
CA GLN A 147 -17.52 2.41 9.67
C GLN A 147 -17.32 3.07 8.30
N VAL A 148 -17.60 2.36 7.21
CA VAL A 148 -17.54 2.94 5.84
C VAL A 148 -18.51 4.11 5.71
N ARG A 149 -19.73 3.98 6.26
CA ARG A 149 -20.73 5.06 6.24
C ARG A 149 -20.30 6.29 7.05
N MET A 150 -19.54 6.11 8.14
CA MET A 150 -18.99 7.21 8.93
C MET A 150 -17.85 7.95 8.19
N LEU A 151 -16.97 7.23 7.48
CA LEU A 151 -15.89 7.82 6.68
C LEU A 151 -16.40 8.64 5.49
N SER A 152 -17.56 8.29 4.93
CA SER A 152 -18.15 8.97 3.78
C SER A 152 -18.90 10.28 4.11
N SER A 153 -19.12 10.61 5.39
CA SER A 153 -20.22 11.52 5.73
C SER A 153 -19.92 13.03 5.76
N VAL A 154 -18.71 13.53 6.05
CA VAL A 154 -18.56 15.00 6.27
C VAL A 154 -17.22 15.63 5.82
N GLU A 155 -16.05 14.98 5.95
CA GLU A 155 -14.77 15.66 5.66
C GLU A 155 -14.07 15.22 4.34
N GLY A 156 -14.04 13.92 4.02
CA GLY A 156 -13.26 13.40 2.89
C GLY A 156 -13.75 13.86 1.50
N VAL A 157 -15.07 13.88 1.29
CA VAL A 157 -15.67 14.34 0.01
C VAL A 157 -15.48 15.85 -0.17
N ARG A 158 -15.58 16.63 0.92
CA ARG A 158 -15.38 18.08 0.89
C ARG A 158 -13.93 18.46 0.57
N GLN A 159 -12.95 17.68 1.04
CA GLN A 159 -11.53 17.86 0.75
C GLN A 159 -11.16 17.46 -0.69
N MET A 160 -11.76 16.40 -1.23
CA MET A 160 -11.51 15.94 -2.60
C MET A 160 -12.06 16.92 -3.64
N VAL A 161 -13.18 17.59 -3.35
CA VAL A 161 -13.78 18.60 -4.25
C VAL A 161 -13.10 19.98 -4.13
N SER A 162 -12.42 20.28 -3.02
CA SER A 162 -11.80 21.61 -2.78
C SER A 162 -10.31 21.70 -3.14
N PHE A 163 -9.62 20.56 -3.30
CA PHE A 163 -8.17 20.51 -3.58
C PHE A 163 -7.72 21.05 -4.96
N PRO A 164 -8.48 20.95 -6.08
CA PRO A 164 -8.02 21.49 -7.36
C PRO A 164 -8.31 22.99 -7.56
N PHE A 165 -9.32 23.55 -6.88
CA PHE A 165 -9.78 24.92 -7.17
C PHE A 165 -8.84 26.01 -6.62
N SER A 166 -8.17 25.76 -5.49
CA SER A 166 -7.25 26.72 -4.86
C SER A 166 -5.95 26.85 -5.64
N VAL A 167 -5.41 25.75 -6.16
CA VAL A 167 -4.19 25.73 -6.98
C VAL A 167 -4.43 26.39 -8.34
N LEU A 168 -5.56 26.11 -8.99
CA LEU A 168 -5.95 26.74 -10.26
C LEU A 168 -6.17 28.25 -10.08
N ARG A 169 -6.83 28.67 -9.00
CA ARG A 169 -7.06 30.08 -8.70
C ARG A 169 -5.75 30.84 -8.48
N ASN A 170 -4.81 30.26 -7.72
CA ASN A 170 -3.53 30.91 -7.45
C ASN A 170 -2.65 31.00 -8.71
N LEU A 171 -2.73 30.01 -9.61
CA LEU A 171 -2.10 30.06 -10.93
C LEU A 171 -2.73 31.12 -11.83
N ALA A 172 -4.06 31.18 -11.90
CA ALA A 172 -4.78 32.18 -12.71
C ALA A 172 -4.49 33.62 -12.25
N VAL A 173 -4.48 33.86 -10.92
CA VAL A 173 -4.15 35.16 -10.36
C VAL A 173 -2.69 35.55 -10.65
N LYS A 174 -1.75 34.61 -10.56
CA LYS A 174 -0.32 34.86 -10.86
C LYS A 174 -0.08 35.15 -12.34
N ILE A 175 -0.83 34.52 -13.24
CA ILE A 175 -0.78 34.79 -14.69
C ILE A 175 -1.39 36.16 -14.99
N ALA A 176 -2.52 36.50 -14.37
CA ALA A 176 -3.17 37.80 -14.54
C ALA A 176 -2.29 38.96 -14.02
N SER A 177 -1.63 38.78 -12.87
CA SER A 177 -0.72 39.79 -12.32
C SER A 177 0.57 39.90 -13.11
N SER A 178 1.07 38.80 -13.70
CA SER A 178 2.25 38.83 -14.58
C SER A 178 1.98 39.52 -15.92
N ASN A 179 0.72 39.60 -16.36
CA ASN A 179 0.36 40.29 -17.60
C ASN A 179 0.19 41.80 -17.40
N ASN A 180 -0.16 42.25 -16.19
CA ASN A 180 -0.36 43.67 -15.87
C ASN A 180 0.95 44.46 -15.74
N ASN A 181 2.09 43.80 -15.52
CA ASN A 181 3.41 44.44 -15.42
C ASN A 181 4.11 44.64 -16.78
N ARG A 182 3.46 44.33 -17.92
CA ARG A 182 4.02 44.52 -19.27
C ARG A 182 3.42 45.71 -20.04
N THR A 183 2.51 46.46 -19.43
CA THR A 183 1.82 47.61 -20.04
C THR A 183 2.01 48.89 -19.24
N GLU A 184 3.26 49.25 -18.92
CA GLU A 184 3.62 50.66 -18.78
C GLU A 184 4.44 51.09 -20.01
N PRO A 185 3.96 52.03 -20.84
CA PRO A 185 4.80 52.62 -21.86
C PRO A 185 5.78 53.56 -21.16
N SER A 186 7.07 53.19 -21.21
CA SER A 186 8.20 54.05 -20.86
C SER A 186 8.17 55.32 -21.71
N LYS A 187 7.56 56.37 -21.17
CA LYS A 187 7.66 57.74 -21.69
C LYS A 187 8.78 58.47 -20.94
N GLU A 188 9.83 58.76 -21.70
CA GLU A 188 10.44 60.09 -21.76
C GLU A 188 11.36 60.48 -20.58
N ARG A 189 12.67 60.31 -20.81
CA ARG A 189 13.73 61.25 -20.40
C ARG A 189 14.96 61.03 -21.29
N ALA A 190 14.88 61.58 -22.49
CA ALA A 190 16.05 61.98 -23.26
C ALA A 190 16.34 63.45 -22.93
N GLY A 191 17.63 63.80 -22.81
CA GLY A 191 18.09 65.17 -22.72
C GLY A 191 18.53 65.58 -21.32
N ASN A 192 19.83 65.40 -21.04
CA ASN A 192 20.73 66.54 -20.78
C ASN A 192 22.15 65.99 -20.55
N GLU A 193 22.90 65.88 -21.65
CA GLU A 193 24.30 66.26 -21.63
C GLU A 193 24.35 67.75 -22.00
N GLU A 194 24.93 68.59 -21.14
CA GLU A 194 25.88 69.63 -21.54
C GLU A 194 26.45 70.33 -20.29
N SER A 195 27.79 70.31 -20.23
CA SER A 195 28.74 71.20 -19.53
C SER A 195 28.69 71.33 -18.00
#